data_AF-A0A2C6MGN1-F1
#
_entry.id   AF-A0A2C6MGN1-F1
#
_cell.length_a   1.000
_cell.length_b   1.000
_cell.length_c   1.000
_cell.angle_alpha   90.00
_cell.angle_beta   90.00
_cell.angle_gamma   90.00
#
_symmetry.space_group_name_H-M   'P 1'
#
loop_
_entity.id
_entity.type
_entity.pdbx_description
1 polymer ?
#
loop_
_entity_poly.entity_id
_entity_poly.type
_entity_poly.pdbx_seq_one_letter_code
_entity_poly.pdbx_strand_id
1 'polypeptide(L)'
;MKETGYFKYGGIVLPEQNNYSGIGALNNNAKGEAAVFESPRIGVRAQIQHLKAYASTEALKQPCADPRFHLVKRGSAKYVEWLGYEDNPNGTGWAWPGKGYGYSIVGILKGILQEPKESKEATDTGNVPQWQKDAFKKLVERKIINSPEFWEGRLGETITIGEVMGILANTL
;
A
#
# COMPACT_ATOMS: atom_id res chain seq x y z
N MET A 1 -7.45 -7.75 -3.38
CA MET A 1 -8.91 -7.52 -3.46
C MET A 1 -9.53 -8.29 -4.61
N LYS A 2 -9.23 -7.96 -5.88
CA LYS A 2 -9.79 -8.66 -7.05
C LYS A 2 -9.41 -10.14 -7.13
N GLU A 3 -8.12 -10.43 -7.18
CA GLU A 3 -7.62 -11.79 -7.46
C GLU A 3 -7.92 -12.81 -6.35
N THR A 4 -7.88 -12.37 -5.09
CA THR A 4 -8.06 -13.25 -3.93
C THR A 4 -9.44 -13.12 -3.27
N GLY A 5 -10.35 -12.33 -3.85
CA GLY A 5 -11.66 -12.06 -3.26
C GLY A 5 -11.56 -11.48 -1.84
N TYR A 6 -10.72 -10.46 -1.64
CA TYR A 6 -10.46 -9.86 -0.32
C TYR A 6 -9.85 -10.84 0.69
N PHE A 7 -8.82 -11.59 0.28
CA PHE A 7 -8.18 -12.62 1.11
C PHE A 7 -9.11 -13.76 1.55
N LYS A 8 -10.28 -13.91 0.92
CA LYS A 8 -11.13 -15.09 1.13
C LYS A 8 -10.59 -16.32 0.40
N TYR A 9 -9.86 -16.10 -0.70
CA TYR A 9 -9.39 -17.15 -1.62
C TYR A 9 -10.56 -18.00 -2.13
N GLY A 10 -10.27 -19.08 -2.87
CA GLY A 10 -11.30 -19.96 -3.44
C GLY A 10 -11.00 -20.44 -4.86
N GLY A 11 -10.03 -19.81 -5.52
CA GLY A 11 -9.47 -20.24 -6.81
C GLY A 11 -8.28 -21.20 -6.64
N ILE A 12 -7.36 -21.13 -7.61
CA ILE A 12 -6.12 -21.93 -7.63
C ILE A 12 -5.17 -21.50 -6.50
N VAL A 13 -5.05 -20.20 -6.24
CA VAL A 13 -4.12 -19.68 -5.23
C VAL A 13 -4.61 -19.91 -3.81
N LEU A 14 -3.70 -20.35 -2.93
CA LEU A 14 -3.89 -20.60 -1.50
C LEU A 14 -3.33 -19.44 -0.64
N PRO A 15 -3.85 -19.23 0.59
CA PRO A 15 -3.40 -18.17 1.48
C PRO A 15 -1.91 -18.15 1.78
N GLU A 16 -1.30 -19.32 1.94
CA GLU A 16 0.08 -19.49 2.37
C GLU A 16 1.08 -19.14 1.26
N GLN A 17 0.62 -19.03 0.00
CA GLN A 17 1.50 -18.76 -1.14
C GLN A 17 1.95 -17.30 -1.23
N ASN A 18 1.41 -16.39 -0.41
CA ASN A 18 1.64 -14.95 -0.48
C ASN A 18 1.45 -14.36 -1.89
N ASN A 19 0.63 -15.00 -2.73
CA ASN A 19 0.41 -14.63 -4.13
C ASN A 19 -0.89 -13.85 -4.27
N TYR A 20 -0.81 -12.54 -4.08
CA TYR A 20 -1.99 -11.67 -4.09
C TYR A 20 -2.49 -11.29 -5.49
N SER A 21 -1.77 -11.74 -6.51
CA SER A 21 -1.90 -11.33 -7.92
C SER A 21 -2.28 -12.48 -8.85
N GLY A 22 -2.47 -13.69 -8.35
CA GLY A 22 -2.80 -14.84 -9.20
C GLY A 22 -1.66 -15.24 -10.15
N ILE A 23 -0.41 -14.83 -9.87
CA ILE A 23 0.72 -15.08 -10.78
C ILE A 23 0.90 -16.58 -10.96
N GLY A 24 0.81 -17.03 -12.21
CA GLY A 24 0.98 -18.44 -12.56
C GLY A 24 -0.23 -19.32 -12.25
N ALA A 25 -1.37 -18.78 -11.85
CA ALA A 25 -2.63 -19.53 -11.78
C ALA A 25 -3.29 -19.59 -13.17
N LEU A 26 -3.17 -20.72 -13.86
CA LEU A 26 -3.69 -20.94 -15.21
C LEU A 26 -4.91 -21.89 -15.19
N ASN A 27 -5.77 -21.84 -16.21
CA ASN A 27 -7.06 -22.58 -16.23
C ASN A 27 -6.97 -24.10 -15.96
N ASN A 28 -5.82 -24.73 -16.24
CA ASN A 28 -5.62 -26.17 -16.08
C ASN A 28 -4.81 -26.55 -14.83
N ASN A 29 -4.49 -25.58 -13.98
CA ASN A 29 -3.72 -25.81 -12.76
C ASN A 29 -4.62 -26.39 -11.67
N ALA A 30 -4.10 -27.35 -10.91
CA ALA A 30 -4.69 -27.77 -9.67
C ALA A 30 -4.58 -26.67 -8.60
N LYS A 31 -5.37 -26.77 -7.52
CA LYS A 31 -5.22 -25.85 -6.38
C LYS A 31 -3.80 -25.92 -5.81
N GLY A 32 -3.22 -24.76 -5.53
CA GLY A 32 -1.85 -24.61 -5.08
C GLY A 32 -0.83 -24.53 -6.22
N GLU A 33 -1.18 -24.90 -7.45
CA GLU A 33 -0.26 -24.81 -8.60
C GLU A 33 -0.24 -23.37 -9.15
N ALA A 34 0.44 -22.49 -8.42
CA ALA A 34 0.71 -21.11 -8.80
C ALA A 34 2.05 -20.68 -8.21
N ALA A 35 2.49 -19.45 -8.51
CA ALA A 35 3.70 -18.92 -7.88
C ALA A 35 3.54 -18.84 -6.35
N VAL A 36 4.61 -19.18 -5.63
CA VAL A 36 4.74 -19.10 -4.17
C VAL A 36 5.81 -18.08 -3.84
N PHE A 37 5.54 -17.21 -2.88
CA PHE A 37 6.48 -16.20 -2.43
C PHE A 37 6.79 -16.40 -0.94
N GLU A 38 8.08 -16.27 -0.60
CA GLU A 38 8.60 -16.49 0.75
C GLU A 38 7.94 -15.62 1.82
N SER A 39 7.53 -14.40 1.47
CA SER A 39 6.85 -13.51 2.40
C SER A 39 5.84 -12.61 1.70
N PRO A 40 4.88 -12.04 2.46
CA PRO A 40 3.93 -11.05 1.95
C PRO A 40 4.61 -9.91 1.18
N ARG A 41 5.75 -9.42 1.70
CA ARG A 41 6.53 -8.35 1.07
C ARG A 41 7.00 -8.73 -0.33
N ILE A 42 7.46 -9.96 -0.51
CA ILE A 42 7.96 -10.46 -1.80
C ILE A 42 6.80 -10.68 -2.77
N GLY A 43 5.66 -11.19 -2.29
CA GLY A 43 4.44 -11.32 -3.08
C GLY A 43 3.92 -9.98 -3.62
N VAL A 44 3.84 -8.96 -2.76
CA VAL A 44 3.47 -7.58 -3.18
C VAL A 44 4.48 -7.03 -4.18
N ARG A 45 5.78 -7.25 -3.96
CA ARG A 45 6.82 -6.84 -4.91
C ARG A 45 6.63 -7.49 -6.28
N ALA A 46 6.35 -8.80 -6.33
CA ALA A 46 6.09 -9.51 -7.58
C ALA A 46 4.85 -8.94 -8.30
N GLN A 47 3.76 -8.67 -7.57
CA GLN A 47 2.58 -8.01 -8.13
C GLN A 47 2.90 -6.64 -8.76
N ILE A 48 3.63 -5.78 -8.04
CA ILE A 48 4.03 -4.46 -8.53
C ILE A 48 4.94 -4.58 -9.76
N GLN A 49 5.85 -5.55 -9.78
CA GLN A 49 6.71 -5.82 -10.93
C GLN A 49 5.90 -6.28 -12.15
N HIS A 50 4.90 -7.16 -11.96
CA HIS A 50 4.03 -7.59 -13.05
C HIS A 50 3.22 -6.40 -13.63
N LEU A 51 2.69 -5.53 -12.78
CA LEU A 51 2.05 -4.28 -13.21
C LEU A 51 3.03 -3.36 -13.96
N LYS A 52 4.26 -3.18 -13.44
CA LYS A 52 5.30 -2.40 -14.11
C LYS A 52 5.67 -2.99 -15.48
N ALA A 53 5.61 -4.32 -15.63
CA ALA A 53 5.86 -4.96 -16.91
C ALA A 53 4.86 -4.49 -17.96
N TYR A 54 3.57 -4.47 -17.64
CA TYR A 54 2.54 -3.94 -18.52
C TYR A 54 2.62 -2.42 -18.73
N ALA A 55 2.92 -1.64 -17.70
CA ALA A 55 2.81 -0.19 -17.73
C ALA A 55 4.04 0.56 -18.30
N SER A 56 5.22 -0.06 -18.31
CA SER A 56 6.48 0.65 -18.58
C SER A 56 7.50 -0.24 -19.30
N THR A 57 8.54 0.36 -19.89
CA THR A 57 9.75 -0.34 -20.38
C THR A 57 10.97 -0.10 -19.49
N GLU A 58 10.85 0.73 -18.46
CA GLU A 58 11.95 1.01 -17.53
C GLU A 58 12.39 -0.23 -16.76
N ALA A 59 13.67 -0.27 -16.40
CA ALA A 59 14.24 -1.31 -15.56
C ALA A 59 13.57 -1.38 -14.17
N LEU A 60 13.66 -2.56 -13.56
CA LEU A 60 13.28 -2.76 -12.17
C LEU A 60 14.30 -2.08 -11.25
N LYS A 61 13.80 -1.42 -10.19
CA LYS A 61 14.65 -0.82 -9.14
C LYS A 61 15.15 -1.85 -8.11
N GLN A 62 14.61 -3.06 -8.15
CA GLN A 62 14.82 -4.13 -7.19
C GLN A 62 14.93 -5.46 -7.95
N PRO A 63 15.57 -6.50 -7.36
CA PRO A 63 15.64 -7.82 -7.99
C PRO A 63 14.28 -8.33 -8.43
N CYS A 64 14.23 -8.99 -9.60
CA CYS A 64 13.00 -9.55 -10.14
C CYS A 64 12.51 -10.69 -9.23
N ALA A 65 11.30 -10.53 -8.70
CA ALA A 65 10.58 -11.50 -7.89
C ALA A 65 9.44 -12.16 -8.66
N ASP A 66 8.88 -11.47 -9.67
CA ASP A 66 7.87 -12.05 -10.54
C ASP A 66 8.50 -13.06 -11.52
N PRO A 67 8.20 -14.37 -11.39
CA PRO A 67 8.77 -15.40 -12.25
C PRO A 67 8.26 -15.31 -13.70
N ARG A 68 7.16 -14.60 -13.95
CA ARG A 68 6.52 -14.45 -15.27
C ARG A 68 6.78 -13.09 -15.91
N PHE A 69 7.60 -12.26 -15.28
CA PHE A 69 7.89 -10.90 -15.73
C PHE A 69 8.36 -10.84 -17.18
N HIS A 70 9.21 -11.80 -17.57
CA HIS A 70 9.78 -11.91 -18.92
C HIS A 70 8.75 -12.35 -19.98
N LEU A 71 7.59 -12.87 -19.59
CA LEU A 71 6.52 -13.28 -20.51
C LEU A 71 5.64 -12.11 -20.93
N VAL A 72 5.68 -10.99 -20.20
CA VAL A 72 4.86 -9.82 -20.49
C VAL A 72 5.52 -8.97 -21.58
N LYS A 73 4.77 -8.64 -22.63
CA LYS A 73 5.18 -7.62 -23.60
C LYS A 73 5.26 -6.27 -22.87
N ARG A 74 6.49 -5.79 -22.65
CA ARG A 74 6.75 -4.60 -21.85
C ARG A 74 6.06 -3.36 -22.41
N GLY A 75 5.40 -2.59 -21.54
CA GLY A 75 4.73 -1.34 -21.90
C GLY A 75 3.46 -1.51 -22.74
N SER A 76 2.84 -2.70 -22.75
CA SER A 76 1.68 -2.99 -23.59
C SER A 76 0.32 -2.56 -23.03
N ALA A 77 0.25 -2.06 -21.79
CA ALA A 77 -0.97 -1.49 -21.21
C ALA A 77 -0.69 -0.13 -20.56
N LYS A 78 -0.88 0.95 -21.34
CA LYS A 78 -0.71 2.32 -20.85
C LYS A 78 -1.82 2.75 -19.88
N TYR A 79 -2.99 2.11 -19.98
CA TYR A 79 -4.17 2.36 -19.16
C TYR A 79 -4.52 1.11 -18.36
N VAL A 80 -5.11 1.26 -17.16
CA VAL A 80 -5.48 0.14 -16.28
C VAL A 80 -6.55 -0.73 -16.94
N GLU A 81 -7.45 -0.11 -17.68
CA GLU A 81 -8.50 -0.73 -18.49
C GLU A 81 -7.93 -1.78 -19.46
N TRP A 82 -6.74 -1.52 -20.01
CA TRP A 82 -6.05 -2.40 -20.96
C TRP A 82 -5.34 -3.59 -20.30
N LEU A 83 -5.50 -3.80 -18.99
CA LEU A 83 -5.10 -5.04 -18.34
C LEU A 83 -6.02 -6.21 -18.71
N GLY A 84 -7.25 -5.95 -19.17
CA GLY A 84 -8.10 -6.96 -19.80
C GLY A 84 -7.65 -7.22 -21.24
N TYR A 85 -7.40 -8.48 -21.61
CA TYR A 85 -6.93 -8.80 -22.96
C TYR A 85 -7.91 -8.31 -24.05
N GLU A 86 -9.21 -8.58 -23.90
CA GLU A 86 -10.24 -8.13 -24.86
C GLU A 86 -10.40 -6.61 -24.93
N ASP A 87 -10.02 -5.88 -23.87
CA ASP A 87 -10.14 -4.42 -23.81
C ASP A 87 -8.85 -3.71 -24.28
N ASN A 88 -7.78 -4.46 -24.55
CA ASN A 88 -6.48 -3.91 -24.92
C ASN A 88 -6.29 -3.92 -26.45
N PRO A 89 -6.15 -2.75 -27.10
CA PRO A 89 -5.95 -2.67 -28.55
C PRO A 89 -4.61 -3.28 -29.00
N ASN A 90 -3.66 -3.53 -28.10
CA ASN A 90 -2.37 -4.13 -28.41
C ASN A 90 -2.41 -5.67 -28.46
N GLY A 91 -3.56 -6.30 -28.20
CA GLY A 91 -3.70 -7.77 -28.18
C GLY A 91 -2.86 -8.41 -27.07
N THR A 92 -2.85 -7.80 -25.89
CA THR A 92 -2.16 -8.32 -24.69
C THR A 92 -3.00 -8.02 -23.46
N GLY A 93 -2.82 -8.74 -22.37
CA GLY A 93 -3.50 -8.40 -21.13
C GLY A 93 -3.09 -9.32 -20.00
N TRP A 94 -3.20 -8.80 -18.78
CA TRP A 94 -3.03 -9.58 -17.57
C TRP A 94 -4.08 -10.68 -17.50
N ALA A 95 -5.34 -10.32 -17.70
CA ALA A 95 -6.47 -11.23 -17.62
C ALA A 95 -6.90 -11.67 -19.01
N TRP A 96 -7.05 -12.99 -19.18
CA TRP A 96 -7.58 -13.61 -20.39
C TRP A 96 -8.91 -14.33 -20.10
N PRO A 97 -9.97 -14.16 -20.92
CA PRO A 97 -10.06 -13.21 -22.03
C PRO A 97 -10.26 -11.76 -21.55
N GLY A 98 -10.65 -11.58 -20.28
CA GLY A 98 -10.43 -10.33 -19.54
C GLY A 98 -11.32 -9.14 -19.89
N LYS A 99 -12.42 -9.30 -20.63
CA LYS A 99 -13.36 -8.21 -20.90
C LYS A 99 -13.88 -7.56 -19.60
N GLY A 100 -13.79 -6.25 -19.50
CA GLY A 100 -14.17 -5.47 -18.32
C GLY A 100 -13.22 -5.60 -17.12
N TYR A 101 -12.11 -6.35 -17.23
CA TYR A 101 -11.25 -6.66 -16.09
C TYR A 101 -10.62 -5.39 -15.50
N GLY A 102 -9.95 -4.59 -16.32
CA GLY A 102 -9.29 -3.35 -15.87
C GLY A 102 -10.30 -2.32 -15.34
N TYR A 103 -11.47 -2.22 -15.98
CA TYR A 103 -12.58 -1.40 -15.48
C TYR A 103 -13.03 -1.79 -14.08
N SER A 104 -13.05 -3.09 -13.76
CA SER A 104 -13.41 -3.55 -12.42
C SER A 104 -12.35 -3.16 -11.36
N ILE A 105 -11.07 -3.08 -11.73
CA ILE A 105 -10.01 -2.58 -10.85
C ILE A 105 -10.21 -1.09 -10.58
N VAL A 106 -10.53 -0.30 -11.62
CA VAL A 106 -10.86 1.12 -11.45
C VAL A 106 -12.08 1.30 -10.55
N GLY A 107 -13.09 0.43 -10.66
CA GLY A 107 -14.24 0.42 -9.77
C GLY A 107 -13.86 0.17 -8.30
N ILE A 108 -12.98 -0.81 -8.04
CA ILE A 108 -12.44 -1.07 -6.70
C ILE A 108 -11.69 0.16 -6.17
N LEU A 109 -10.82 0.76 -6.99
CA LEU A 109 -10.08 1.97 -6.60
C LEU A 109 -11.03 3.12 -6.24
N LYS A 110 -12.07 3.35 -7.04
CA LYS A 110 -13.09 4.37 -6.73
C LYS A 110 -13.79 4.10 -5.41
N GLY A 111 -14.11 2.84 -5.12
CA GLY A 111 -14.65 2.43 -3.81
C GLY A 111 -13.70 2.79 -2.67
N ILE A 112 -12.41 2.41 -2.77
CA ILE A 112 -11.39 2.75 -1.77
C ILE A 112 -11.25 4.27 -1.58
N LEU A 113 -11.34 5.05 -2.67
CA LEU A 113 -11.24 6.52 -2.60
C LEU A 113 -12.48 7.18 -1.98
N GLN A 114 -13.62 6.49 -1.98
CA GLN A 114 -14.88 6.94 -1.39
C GLN A 114 -15.07 6.44 0.04
N GLU A 115 -14.34 5.40 0.46
CA GLU A 115 -14.34 4.97 1.85
C GLU A 115 -13.99 6.17 2.72
N PRO A 116 -14.78 6.43 3.78
CA PRO A 116 -14.39 7.43 4.74
C PRO A 116 -13.01 7.01 5.21
N LYS A 117 -12.02 7.83 4.91
CA LYS A 117 -10.73 7.67 5.53
C LYS A 117 -11.06 7.80 7.00
N GLU A 118 -10.97 6.70 7.75
CA GLU A 118 -10.56 6.82 9.13
C GLU A 118 -9.33 7.69 9.02
N SER A 119 -9.50 8.95 9.41
CA SER A 119 -8.36 9.75 9.68
C SER A 119 -7.66 8.93 10.77
N LYS A 120 -6.55 8.30 10.41
CA LYS A 120 -5.37 8.51 11.23
C LYS A 120 -5.06 10.01 11.11
N GLU A 121 -5.95 10.83 11.65
CA GLU A 121 -5.50 11.96 12.40
C GLU A 121 -4.42 11.37 13.30
N ALA A 122 -3.25 11.98 13.29
CA ALA A 122 -2.48 12.01 14.50
C ALA A 122 -3.35 12.73 15.56
N THR A 123 -4.31 12.00 16.11
CA THR A 123 -5.06 12.29 17.32
C THR A 123 -5.23 10.96 18.04
N ASP A 124 -4.10 10.38 18.46
CA ASP A 124 -4.09 9.90 19.84
C ASP A 124 -4.11 11.13 20.75
N THR A 125 -5.23 11.85 20.76
CA THR A 125 -5.69 12.56 21.94
C THR A 125 -6.48 11.57 22.79
N GLY A 126 -6.03 10.32 22.88
CA GLY A 126 -6.49 9.34 23.85
C GLY A 126 -6.14 9.85 25.23
N ASN A 127 -7.02 10.68 25.77
CA ASN A 127 -7.10 10.98 27.19
C ASN A 127 -5.83 11.58 27.80
N VAL A 128 -5.23 12.59 27.15
CA VAL A 128 -4.19 13.44 27.77
C VAL A 128 -4.76 14.00 29.08
N PRO A 129 -4.27 13.55 30.25
CA PRO A 129 -4.84 13.96 31.52
C PRO A 129 -4.75 15.47 31.72
N GLN A 130 -5.69 16.04 32.46
CA GLN A 130 -5.73 17.50 32.69
C GLN A 130 -4.41 18.04 33.24
N TRP A 131 -3.71 17.27 34.09
CA TRP A 131 -2.42 17.67 34.64
C TRP A 131 -1.31 17.83 33.58
N GLN A 132 -1.34 17.07 32.48
CA GLN A 132 -0.39 17.24 31.37
C GLN A 132 -0.68 18.52 30.59
N LYS A 133 -1.97 18.83 30.34
CA LYS A 133 -2.40 20.08 29.69
C LYS A 133 -2.03 21.29 30.54
N ASP A 134 -2.25 21.21 31.85
CA ASP A 134 -1.91 22.27 32.80
C ASP A 134 -0.40 22.49 32.89
N ALA A 135 0.39 21.41 32.88
CA ALA A 135 1.86 21.50 32.84
C ALA A 135 2.35 22.14 31.53
N PHE A 136 1.80 21.71 30.39
CA PHE A 136 2.11 22.29 29.08
C PHE A 136 1.84 23.81 29.06
N LYS A 137 0.65 24.23 29.52
CA LYS A 137 0.29 25.65 29.60
C LYS A 137 1.29 26.46 30.44
N LYS A 138 1.70 25.95 31.61
CA LYS A 138 2.72 26.59 32.46
C LYS A 138 4.07 26.72 31.77
N LEU A 139 4.48 25.74 30.95
CA LEU A 139 5.75 25.78 30.22
C LEU A 139 5.71 26.79 29.07
N VAL A 140 4.58 26.95 28.40
CA VAL A 140 4.35 27.99 27.38
C VAL A 140 4.37 29.38 28.02
N GLU A 141 3.65 29.58 29.14
CA GLU A 141 3.65 30.84 29.88
C GLU A 141 5.05 31.25 30.38
N ARG A 142 5.88 30.26 30.72
CA ARG A 142 7.29 30.48 31.13
C ARG A 142 8.26 30.65 29.97
N LYS A 143 7.78 30.62 28.72
CA LYS A 143 8.60 30.71 27.49
C LYS A 143 9.67 29.61 27.36
N ILE A 144 9.41 28.46 27.96
CA ILE A 144 10.25 27.26 27.81
C ILE A 144 9.91 26.58 26.47
N ILE A 145 8.61 26.55 26.14
CA ILE A 145 8.10 26.07 24.86
C ILE A 145 7.78 27.29 23.99
N ASN A 146 8.59 27.49 22.94
CA ASN A 146 8.44 28.61 21.99
C ASN A 146 7.68 28.25 20.71
N SER A 147 7.21 27.00 20.61
CA SER A 147 6.45 26.48 19.45
C SER A 147 5.20 25.72 19.89
N PRO A 148 4.28 26.35 20.65
CA PRO A 148 3.16 25.66 21.29
C PRO A 148 2.28 24.89 20.30
N GLU A 149 2.09 25.41 19.08
CA GLU A 149 1.27 24.80 18.04
C GLU A 149 1.84 23.46 17.57
N PHE A 150 3.16 23.30 17.61
CA PHE A 150 3.84 22.05 17.26
C PHE A 150 3.65 20.97 18.32
N TRP A 151 3.53 21.35 19.60
CA TRP A 151 3.51 20.42 20.73
C TRP A 151 2.10 20.06 21.21
N GLU A 152 1.12 20.95 21.04
CA GLU A 152 -0.25 20.76 21.55
C GLU A 152 -0.93 19.50 20.99
N GLY A 153 -0.75 19.23 19.69
CA GLY A 153 -1.27 18.02 19.04
C GLY A 153 -0.50 16.74 19.37
N ARG A 154 0.63 16.84 20.09
CA ARG A 154 1.59 15.74 20.30
C ARG A 154 1.76 15.35 21.76
N LEU A 155 0.92 15.87 22.67
CA LEU A 155 1.02 15.62 24.11
C LEU A 155 0.84 14.14 24.49
N GLY A 156 0.18 13.34 23.65
CA GLY A 156 0.03 11.89 23.82
C GLY A 156 1.14 11.06 23.16
N GLU A 157 2.06 11.68 22.42
CA GLU A 157 3.07 10.97 21.64
C GLU A 157 4.36 10.69 22.42
N THR A 158 5.11 9.67 21.99
CA THR A 158 6.47 9.41 22.48
C THR A 158 7.45 10.48 21.98
N ILE A 159 8.22 11.09 22.89
CA ILE A 159 9.22 12.11 22.57
C ILE A 159 10.59 11.51 22.19
N THR A 160 11.33 12.17 21.30
CA THR A 160 12.70 11.81 20.91
C THR A 160 13.77 12.60 21.68
N ILE A 161 15.03 12.13 21.66
CA ILE A 161 16.16 12.85 22.31
C ILE A 161 16.41 14.22 21.65
N GLY A 162 16.30 14.32 20.32
CA GLY A 162 16.50 15.59 19.61
C GLY A 162 15.45 16.64 19.99
N GLU A 163 14.22 16.20 20.22
CA GLU A 163 13.11 17.02 20.69
C GLU A 163 13.30 17.54 22.11
N VAL A 164 13.78 16.69 23.03
CA VAL A 164 14.15 17.10 24.39
C VAL A 164 15.26 18.15 24.35
N MET A 165 16.31 17.93 23.54
CA MET A 165 17.40 18.89 23.37
C MET A 165 16.90 20.24 22.83
N GLY A 166 15.95 20.23 21.88
CA GLY A 166 15.33 21.45 21.34
C GLY A 166 14.53 22.23 22.38
N ILE A 167 13.80 21.55 23.28
CA ILE A 167 13.08 22.21 24.38
C ILE A 167 14.08 22.81 25.38
N LEU A 168 15.13 22.06 25.75
CA LEU A 168 16.12 22.49 26.74
C LEU A 168 17.01 23.64 26.25
N ALA A 169 17.24 23.76 24.94
CA ALA A 169 17.98 24.88 24.37
C ALA A 169 17.37 26.25 24.73
N ASN A 170 16.07 26.31 24.99
CA ASN A 170 15.37 27.55 25.40
C ASN A 170 15.44 27.82 26.91
N THR A 171 16.04 26.92 27.69
CA THR A 171 16.19 27.04 29.16
C THR A 171 17.59 27.44 29.62
N LEU A 172 18.53 27.52 28.68
CA LEU A 172 19.91 28.00 28.85
C LEU A 172 20.00 29.48 28.51
#